data_AF-A0A930WZT5-F1
#
_entry.id   AF-A0A930WZT5-F1
#
_cell.length_a   1.000
_cell.length_b   1.000
_cell.length_c   1.000
_cell.angle_alpha   90.00
_cell.angle_beta   90.00
_cell.angle_gamma   90.00
#
_symmetry.space_group_name_H-M   'P 1'
#
loop_
_entity.id
_entity.type
_entity.pdbx_description
1 polymer ?
#
loop_
_entity_poly.entity_id
_entity_poly.type
_entity_poly.pdbx_seq_one_letter_code
_entity_poly.pdbx_strand_id
1 'polypeptide(L)'
;MKPFGMIPFFIPHVGCPYVCTFCNQSRITGQSGISHLTPEYIQQTIKDYVGTKRNEKFWEVAFYGGSFTAIHTDLQHQLLAPASEMLKSGIIDGIR
;
A
#
# COMPACT_ATOMS: atom_id res chain seq x y z
N MET A 1 22.81 0.68 -13.19
CA MET A 1 21.70 1.10 -12.29
C MET A 1 20.78 -0.09 -12.14
N LYS A 2 20.40 -0.48 -10.91
CA LYS A 2 19.46 -1.62 -10.74
C LYS A 2 18.10 -1.26 -11.37
N PRO A 3 17.43 -2.18 -12.08
CA PRO A 3 16.07 -1.96 -12.55
C PRO A 3 15.12 -1.72 -11.37
N PHE A 4 14.07 -0.93 -11.61
CA PHE A 4 13.10 -0.56 -10.59
C PHE A 4 12.04 -1.66 -10.40
N GLY A 5 11.70 -1.97 -9.15
CA GLY A 5 10.67 -2.92 -8.74
C GLY A 5 9.63 -2.21 -7.88
N MET A 6 8.42 -2.04 -8.42
CA MET A 6 7.34 -1.32 -7.74
C MET A 6 6.34 -2.29 -7.11
N ILE A 7 5.93 -2.03 -5.86
CA ILE A 7 4.96 -2.84 -5.12
C ILE A 7 3.74 -1.95 -4.78
N PRO A 8 2.65 -1.99 -5.58
CA PRO A 8 1.49 -1.13 -5.39
C PRO A 8 0.52 -1.65 -4.33
N PHE A 9 0.07 -0.76 -3.44
CA PHE A 9 -1.10 -0.96 -2.59
C PHE A 9 -2.14 0.12 -2.87
N PHE A 10 -3.40 -0.26 -3.08
CA PHE A 10 -4.48 0.67 -3.39
C PHE A 10 -5.39 0.84 -2.18
N ILE A 11 -5.20 1.93 -1.46
CA ILE A 11 -6.00 2.31 -0.31
C ILE A 11 -7.36 2.80 -0.81
N PRO A 12 -8.45 2.09 -0.50
CA PRO A 12 -9.77 2.49 -0.95
C PRO A 12 -10.18 3.83 -0.36
N HIS A 13 -11.15 4.48 -1.00
CA HIS A 13 -11.56 5.86 -0.72
C HIS A 13 -12.35 6.03 0.61
N VAL A 14 -11.94 5.35 1.66
CA VAL A 14 -12.59 5.30 2.99
C VAL A 14 -12.45 6.60 3.79
N GLY A 15 -11.50 7.46 3.45
CA GLY A 15 -11.31 8.76 4.10
C GLY A 15 -12.19 9.88 3.53
N CYS A 16 -12.94 9.64 2.44
CA CYS A 16 -13.76 10.67 1.81
C CYS A 16 -15.21 10.58 2.27
N PRO A 17 -15.76 11.62 2.92
CA PRO A 17 -17.15 11.64 3.33
C PRO A 17 -18.12 11.82 2.14
N TYR A 18 -17.61 12.15 0.95
CA TYR A 18 -18.40 12.45 -0.24
C TYR A 18 -18.40 11.29 -1.24
N VAL A 19 -19.58 10.96 -1.75
CA VAL A 19 -19.76 10.02 -2.86
C VAL A 19 -19.74 10.80 -4.18
N CYS A 20 -18.58 10.94 -4.79
CA CYS A 20 -18.44 11.60 -6.10
C CYS A 20 -18.83 10.65 -7.23
N THR A 21 -19.62 11.11 -8.20
CA THR A 21 -20.03 10.32 -9.38
C THR A 21 -18.86 9.79 -10.21
N PHE A 22 -17.71 10.49 -10.18
CA PHE A 22 -16.49 10.11 -10.89
C PHE A 22 -15.57 9.17 -10.10
N CYS A 23 -15.55 9.25 -8.77
CA CYS A 23 -14.65 8.46 -7.91
C CYS A 23 -15.39 7.51 -6.95
N ASN A 24 -16.67 7.21 -7.20
CA ASN A 24 -17.46 6.24 -6.43
C ASN A 24 -16.91 4.83 -6.65
N GLN A 25 -15.81 4.52 -5.96
CA GLN A 25 -15.06 3.29 -6.08
C GLN A 25 -15.94 2.09 -5.71
N SER A 26 -16.77 2.19 -4.67
CA SER A 26 -17.73 1.16 -4.29
C SER A 26 -18.64 0.74 -5.45
N ARG A 27 -19.12 1.69 -6.25
CA ARG A 27 -19.94 1.42 -7.43
C ARG A 27 -19.15 0.82 -8.59
N ILE A 28 -17.86 1.16 -8.71
CA ILE A 28 -16.99 0.73 -9.82
C ILE A 28 -16.40 -0.66 -9.57
N THR A 29 -15.91 -0.93 -8.36
CA THR A 29 -15.18 -2.15 -8.02
C THR A 29 -16.06 -3.19 -7.32
N GLY A 30 -17.26 -2.81 -6.87
CA GLY A 30 -18.13 -3.66 -6.03
C GLY A 30 -17.57 -3.94 -4.64
N GLN A 31 -16.38 -3.41 -4.32
CA GLN A 31 -15.72 -3.57 -3.03
C GLN A 31 -15.90 -2.30 -2.20
N SER A 32 -16.37 -2.48 -0.96
CA SER A 32 -16.53 -1.38 -0.01
C SER A 32 -15.63 -1.60 1.20
N GLY A 33 -14.84 -0.59 1.56
CA GLY A 33 -14.04 -0.59 2.78
C GLY A 33 -12.59 -1.08 2.60
N ILE A 34 -11.83 -0.99 3.69
CA ILE A 34 -10.38 -1.22 3.75
C ILE A 34 -9.98 -2.63 4.24
N SER A 35 -10.95 -3.50 4.50
CA SER A 35 -10.77 -4.78 5.20
C SER A 35 -9.77 -5.75 4.54
N HIS A 36 -9.49 -5.59 3.25
CA HIS A 36 -8.52 -6.41 2.53
C HIS A 36 -7.06 -5.97 2.73
N LEU A 37 -6.81 -4.72 3.12
CA LEU A 37 -5.47 -4.20 3.39
C LEU A 37 -5.09 -4.39 4.85
N THR A 38 -4.89 -5.63 5.27
CA THR A 38 -4.37 -5.91 6.61
C THR A 38 -2.84 -5.77 6.65
N PRO A 39 -2.22 -5.54 7.82
CA PRO A 39 -0.77 -5.53 7.97
C PRO A 39 -0.10 -6.80 7.43
N GLU A 40 -0.72 -7.96 7.67
CA GLU A 40 -0.23 -9.27 7.22
C GLU A 40 -0.28 -9.39 5.69
N TYR A 41 -1.36 -8.90 5.07
CA TYR A 41 -1.48 -8.87 3.61
C TYR A 41 -0.37 -8.01 2.98
N ILE A 42 -0.12 -6.83 3.55
CA ILE A 42 0.94 -5.92 3.08
C ILE A 42 2.30 -6.59 3.22
N GLN A 43 2.57 -7.17 4.39
CA GLN A 43 3.83 -7.86 4.65
C GLN A 43 4.07 -9.03 3.68
N GLN A 44 3.06 -9.86 3.47
CA GLN A 44 3.16 -11.03 2.59
C GLN A 44 3.33 -10.60 1.13
N THR A 45 2.58 -9.60 0.67
CA THR A 45 2.70 -9.06 -0.69
C THR A 45 4.10 -8.51 -0.94
N ILE A 46 4.70 -7.78 0.03
CA ILE A 46 6.08 -7.31 -0.11
C ILE A 46 7.05 -8.49 -0.27
N LYS A 47 6.92 -9.51 0.58
CA LYS A 47 7.76 -10.72 0.51
C LYS A 47 7.62 -11.44 -0.83
N ASP A 48 6.41 -11.55 -1.35
CA ASP A 48 6.14 -12.23 -2.62
C ASP A 48 6.74 -11.48 -3.82
N TYR A 49 6.62 -10.15 -3.84
CA TYR A 49 7.22 -9.31 -4.88
C TYR A 49 8.74 -9.37 -4.86
N VAL A 50 9.34 -9.19 -3.68
CA VAL A 50 10.80 -9.18 -3.52
C VAL A 50 11.39 -10.57 -3.76
N GLY A 51 10.77 -11.60 -3.18
CA GLY A 51 11.18 -12.99 -3.28
C GLY A 51 12.68 -13.17 -3.08
N THR A 52 13.32 -13.89 -4.00
CA THR A 52 14.78 -14.08 -4.04
C THR A 52 15.52 -12.96 -4.76
N LYS A 53 14.80 -11.98 -5.32
CA LYS A 53 15.33 -10.93 -6.21
C LYS A 53 15.67 -9.64 -5.48
N ARG A 54 15.84 -9.71 -4.15
CA ARG A 54 16.19 -8.55 -3.32
C ARG A 54 17.35 -7.74 -3.89
N ASN A 55 18.41 -8.42 -4.32
CA ASN A 55 19.64 -7.76 -4.78
C ASN A 55 19.60 -7.31 -6.25
N GLU A 56 18.61 -7.75 -7.03
CA GLU A 56 18.52 -7.49 -8.47
C GLU A 56 17.89 -6.14 -8.80
N LYS A 57 17.01 -5.64 -7.92
CA LYS A 57 16.21 -4.43 -8.17
C LYS A 57 16.33 -3.43 -7.04
N PHE A 58 15.97 -2.18 -7.35
CA PHE A 58 15.56 -1.20 -6.34
C PHE A 58 14.08 -1.40 -6.06
N TRP A 59 13.73 -1.82 -4.85
CA TRP A 59 12.35 -2.14 -4.47
C TRP A 59 11.70 -0.97 -3.75
N GLU A 60 10.56 -0.50 -4.26
CA GLU A 60 9.80 0.58 -3.65
C GLU A 60 8.34 0.19 -3.46
N VAL A 61 7.85 0.37 -2.24
CA VAL A 61 6.42 0.24 -1.91
C VAL A 61 5.72 1.55 -2.20
N ALA A 62 4.58 1.49 -2.89
CA ALA A 62 3.80 2.66 -3.25
C ALA A 62 2.35 2.52 -2.75
N PHE A 63 1.93 3.41 -1.86
CA PHE A 63 0.54 3.49 -1.41
C PHE A 63 -0.23 4.50 -2.25
N TYR A 64 -1.24 4.02 -2.98
CA TYR A 64 -2.13 4.84 -3.79
C TYR A 64 -3.46 5.07 -3.08
N GLY A 65 -3.90 6.30 -3.00
CA GLY A 65 -5.24 6.63 -2.50
C GLY A 65 -5.42 8.13 -2.36
N GLY A 66 -6.51 8.66 -2.91
CA GLY A 66 -6.78 10.11 -2.93
C GLY A 66 -7.16 10.71 -1.56
N SER A 67 -7.46 9.87 -0.57
CA SER A 67 -7.93 10.27 0.76
C SER A 67 -7.15 9.62 1.91
N PHE A 68 -5.90 9.18 1.67
CA PHE A 68 -5.10 8.51 2.71
C PHE A 68 -4.89 9.38 3.95
N THR A 69 -4.60 10.68 3.81
CA THR A 69 -4.44 11.56 4.97
C THR A 69 -5.73 11.81 5.74
N ALA A 70 -6.89 11.47 5.15
CA ALA A 70 -8.21 11.64 5.75
C ALA A 70 -8.70 10.38 6.51
N ILE A 71 -7.95 9.27 6.49
CA ILE A 71 -8.23 8.12 7.37
C ILE A 71 -7.66 8.34 8.78
N HIS A 72 -8.20 7.65 9.79
CA HIS A 72 -7.73 7.77 11.17
C HIS A 72 -6.23 7.45 11.28
N THR A 73 -5.49 8.23 12.07
CA THR A 73 -4.03 8.11 12.19
C THR A 73 -3.58 6.71 12.61
N ASP A 74 -4.31 6.04 13.51
CA ASP A 74 -4.01 4.66 13.90
C ASP A 74 -4.06 3.70 12.71
N LEU A 75 -5.04 3.87 11.82
CA LEU A 75 -5.15 3.05 10.61
C LEU A 75 -4.04 3.40 9.62
N GLN A 76 -3.65 4.67 9.48
CA GLN A 76 -2.48 5.05 8.68
C GLN A 76 -1.22 4.33 9.20
N HIS A 77 -1.01 4.33 10.51
CA HIS A 77 0.13 3.65 11.13
C HIS A 77 0.08 2.14 10.91
N GLN A 78 -1.09 1.50 11.07
CA GLN A 78 -1.24 0.06 10.83
C GLN A 78 -0.89 -0.32 9.39
N LEU A 79 -1.31 0.49 8.40
CA LEU A 79 -1.02 0.24 6.99
C LEU A 79 0.45 0.47 6.63
N LEU A 80 1.09 1.48 7.22
CA LEU A 80 2.48 1.83 6.93
C LEU A 80 3.50 0.99 7.70
N ALA A 81 3.14 0.46 8.87
CA ALA A 81 4.07 -0.24 9.76
C ALA A 81 4.83 -1.40 9.09
N PRO A 82 4.17 -2.32 8.35
CA PRO A 82 4.88 -3.44 7.70
C PRO A 82 5.89 -2.96 6.67
N ALA A 83 5.53 -1.96 5.85
CA ALA A 83 6.45 -1.39 4.87
C ALA A 83 7.63 -0.70 5.56
N SER A 84 7.39 0.04 6.65
CA SER A 84 8.44 0.69 7.44
C SER A 84 9.43 -0.33 8.03
N GLU A 85 8.95 -1.46 8.54
CA GLU A 85 9.80 -2.54 9.05
C GLU A 85 10.65 -3.18 7.94
N MET A 86 10.05 -3.41 6.76
CA MET A 86 10.75 -3.93 5.59
C MET A 86 11.82 -2.96 5.07
N LEU A 87 11.58 -1.65 5.18
CA LEU A 87 12.57 -0.63 4.84
C LEU A 87 13.74 -0.65 5.83
N LYS A 88 13.45 -0.69 7.14
CA LYS A 88 14.47 -0.72 8.20
C LYS A 88 15.33 -1.99 8.15
N SER A 89 14.73 -3.13 7.82
CA SER A 89 15.45 -4.40 7.63
C SER A 89 16.18 -4.50 6.29
N GLY A 90 16.03 -3.49 5.43
CA GLY A 90 16.67 -3.44 4.13
C GLY A 90 16.11 -4.45 3.13
N ILE A 91 14.88 -4.93 3.30
CA ILE A 91 14.17 -5.80 2.33
C ILE A 91 13.63 -4.98 1.14
N ILE A 92 13.27 -3.72 1.38
CA ILE A 92 12.95 -2.73 0.35
C ILE A 92 13.87 -1.52 0.48
N ASP A 93 13.90 -0.70 -0.55
CA ASP A 93 14.79 0.48 -0.66
C ASP A 93 14.03 1.81 -0.49
N GLY A 94 12.69 1.82 -0.62
CA GLY A 94 11.89 3.02 -0.48
C GLY A 94 10.40 2.79 -0.22
N ILE A 95 9.73 3.84 0.24
CA ILE A 95 8.28 3.92 0.42
C ILE A 95 7.81 5.27 -0.13
N ARG A 96 6.70 5.30 -0.87
CA ARG A 96 6.03 6.52 -1.32
C ARG A 96 4.52 6.46 -1.16
#